data_AF-A0A1H1YNW0-F1
#
_entry.id   AF-A0A1H1YNW0-F1
#
_cell.length_a   1.000
_cell.length_b   1.000
_cell.length_c   1.000
_cell.angle_alpha   90.00
_cell.angle_beta   90.00
_cell.angle_gamma   90.00
#
_symmetry.space_group_name_H-M   'P 1'
#
loop_
_entity.id
_entity.type
_entity.pdbx_description
1 polymer ?
#
loop_
_entity_poly.entity_id
_entity_poly.type
_entity_poly.pdbx_seq_one_letter_code
_entity_poly.pdbx_strand_id
1 'polypeptide(L)'
;MQNATRGESQPDSQNDHYRSVVSNLVSLIEHLKASTKLLELAIARETASGGQEPHDNVVVLDDVTPCYLRANAALNACNAGLAAALHSLLDANASKGETAALIGSDRDPAGLAGCA
;
A
#
# COMPACT_ATOMS: atom_id res chain seq x y z
N MET A 1 29.26 -34.65 25.23
CA MET A 1 29.67 -33.23 25.19
C MET A 1 28.71 -32.50 24.26
N GLN A 2 27.94 -31.56 24.81
CA GLN A 2 27.06 -30.67 24.03
C GLN A 2 27.87 -29.43 23.67
N ASN A 3 27.87 -29.01 22.39
CA ASN A 3 27.96 -27.60 22.09
C ASN A 3 27.00 -27.23 20.95
N ALA A 4 26.38 -26.06 21.13
CA ALA A 4 25.50 -25.38 20.21
C ALA A 4 26.33 -24.76 19.06
N THR A 5 25.77 -24.48 17.90
CA THR A 5 25.17 -23.15 17.66
C THR A 5 24.08 -23.27 16.59
N ARG A 6 22.86 -23.02 17.05
CA ARG A 6 21.65 -22.72 16.28
C ARG A 6 21.71 -21.24 15.93
N GLY A 7 21.50 -20.85 14.66
CA GLY A 7 21.28 -19.43 14.35
C GLY A 7 21.45 -18.96 12.92
N GLU A 8 21.24 -19.78 11.88
CA GLU A 8 21.28 -19.28 10.49
C GLU A 8 20.06 -19.76 9.71
N SER A 9 18.90 -19.13 9.92
CA SER A 9 17.74 -19.32 9.05
C SER A 9 16.66 -18.27 9.29
N GLN A 10 16.93 -16.99 9.01
CA GLN A 10 15.84 -15.99 9.02
C GLN A 10 15.94 -14.71 8.16
N PRO A 11 16.64 -14.67 7.00
CA PRO A 11 16.47 -13.54 6.06
C PRO A 11 15.33 -13.76 5.05
N ASP A 12 15.17 -14.97 4.49
CA ASP A 12 14.22 -15.24 3.40
C ASP A 12 12.75 -15.10 3.82
N SER A 13 12.38 -15.71 4.96
CA SER A 13 10.99 -15.67 5.45
C SER A 13 10.50 -14.25 5.77
N GLN A 14 11.40 -13.34 6.20
CA GLN A 14 11.05 -11.95 6.48
C GLN A 14 10.82 -11.15 5.20
N ASN A 15 11.61 -11.41 4.16
CA ASN A 15 11.43 -10.81 2.84
C ASN A 15 10.13 -11.29 2.17
N ASP A 16 9.79 -12.57 2.29
CA ASP A 16 8.55 -13.11 1.74
C ASP A 16 7.31 -12.52 2.43
N HIS A 17 7.35 -12.35 3.75
CA HIS A 17 6.27 -11.69 4.48
C HIS A 17 6.12 -10.22 4.06
N TYR A 18 7.23 -9.48 3.94
CA TYR A 18 7.23 -8.11 3.45
C TYR A 18 6.62 -8.00 2.04
N ARG A 19 7.05 -8.86 1.11
CA ARG A 19 6.51 -8.90 -0.26
C ARG A 19 5.02 -9.23 -0.28
N SER A 20 4.57 -10.14 0.58
CA SER A 20 3.15 -10.49 0.73
C SER A 20 2.32 -9.29 1.22
N VAL A 21 2.81 -8.56 2.23
CA VAL A 21 2.13 -7.35 2.75
C VAL A 21 2.07 -6.26 1.67
N VAL A 22 3.18 -5.99 0.97
CA VAL A 22 3.22 -5.02 -0.12
C VAL A 22 2.24 -5.40 -1.24
N SER A 23 2.25 -6.66 -1.66
CA SER A 23 1.33 -7.16 -2.70
C SER A 23 -0.13 -7.00 -2.28
N ASN A 24 -0.46 -7.31 -1.02
CA ASN A 24 -1.82 -7.17 -0.50
C ASN A 24 -2.28 -5.70 -0.51
N LEU A 25 -1.42 -4.78 -0.04
CA LEU A 25 -1.71 -3.34 -0.05
C LEU A 25 -1.96 -2.81 -1.47
N VAL A 26 -1.15 -3.26 -2.45
CA VAL A 26 -1.33 -2.89 -3.87
C VAL A 26 -2.67 -3.41 -4.39
N SER A 27 -2.98 -4.69 -4.17
CA SER A 27 -4.26 -5.28 -4.62
C SER A 27 -5.47 -4.60 -3.99
N LEU A 28 -5.38 -4.20 -2.71
CA LEU A 28 -6.45 -3.49 -2.03
C LEU A 28 -6.65 -2.08 -2.60
N ILE A 29 -5.57 -1.36 -2.90
CA ILE A 29 -5.62 -0.05 -3.58
C ILE A 29 -6.31 -0.17 -4.95
N GLU A 30 -5.95 -1.18 -5.74
CA GLU A 30 -6.57 -1.43 -7.05
C GLU A 30 -8.06 -1.75 -6.92
N HIS A 31 -8.44 -2.57 -5.94
CA HIS A 31 -9.83 -2.90 -5.66
C HIS A 31 -10.65 -1.67 -5.26
N LEU A 32 -10.12 -0.82 -4.37
CA LEU A 32 -10.79 0.42 -3.97
C LEU A 32 -10.97 1.38 -5.15
N LYS A 33 -9.95 1.53 -6.02
CA LYS A 33 -10.08 2.33 -7.25
C LYS A 33 -11.17 1.78 -8.18
N ALA A 34 -11.30 0.46 -8.30
CA ALA A 34 -12.38 -0.15 -9.07
C ALA A 34 -13.75 0.14 -8.45
N SER A 35 -13.87 0.05 -7.12
CA SER A 35 -15.10 0.38 -6.39
C SER A 35 -15.50 1.84 -6.58
N THR A 36 -14.56 2.78 -6.53
CA THR A 36 -14.82 4.21 -6.79
C THR A 36 -15.38 4.42 -8.19
N LYS A 37 -14.83 3.76 -9.22
CA LYS A 37 -15.35 3.86 -10.59
C LYS A 37 -16.77 3.32 -10.72
N LEU A 38 -17.09 2.22 -10.04
CA LEU A 38 -18.45 1.68 -10.02
C LEU A 38 -19.43 2.65 -9.37
N LEU A 39 -19.00 3.32 -8.30
CA LEU A 39 -19.78 4.35 -7.62
C LEU A 39 -20.04 5.56 -8.53
N GLU A 40 -19.00 6.06 -9.21
CA GLU A 40 -19.11 7.16 -10.17
C GLU A 40 -20.06 6.82 -11.33
N LEU A 41 -20.00 5.58 -11.83
CA LEU A 41 -20.94 5.09 -12.85
C LEU A 41 -22.38 5.01 -12.34
N ALA A 42 -22.59 4.64 -11.08
CA ALA A 42 -23.91 4.62 -10.47
C ALA A 42 -24.50 6.04 -10.38
N ILE A 43 -23.69 7.01 -9.92
CA ILE A 43 -24.07 8.43 -9.86
C ILE A 43 -24.42 8.95 -11.27
N ALA A 44 -23.58 8.66 -12.27
CA ALA A 44 -23.81 9.10 -13.65
C ALA A 44 -25.11 8.52 -14.26
N ARG A 45 -25.46 7.29 -13.90
CA ARG A 45 -26.72 6.66 -14.35
C ARG A 45 -27.94 7.27 -13.69
N GLU A 46 -27.92 7.49 -12.38
CA GLU A 46 -29.04 8.11 -11.65
C GLU A 46 -29.27 9.56 -12.10
N THR A 47 -28.20 10.34 -12.29
CA THR A 47 -28.29 11.73 -12.78
C THR A 47 -28.79 11.82 -14.24
N ALA A 48 -28.42 10.87 -15.10
CA ALA A 48 -28.91 10.82 -16.48
C ALA A 48 -30.39 10.38 -16.59
N SER A 49 -30.88 9.58 -15.63
CA SER A 49 -32.27 9.08 -15.63
C SER A 49 -33.30 10.11 -15.17
N GLY A 50 -32.89 11.24 -14.57
CA GLY A 50 -33.80 12.29 -14.07
C GLY A 50 -34.37 13.23 -15.15
N GLY A 51 -34.10 13.01 -16.43
CA GLY A 51 -34.45 13.91 -17.53
C GLY A 51 -35.78 13.64 -18.25
N GLN A 52 -36.52 12.59 -17.90
CA GLN A 52 -37.77 12.21 -18.56
C GLN A 52 -38.83 11.82 -17.54
N GLU A 53 -39.60 12.78 -17.02
CA GLU A 53 -41.02 12.57 -16.64
C GLU A 53 -41.67 13.96 -16.46
N PRO A 54 -42.67 14.33 -17.29
CA PRO A 54 -43.44 15.56 -17.13
C PRO A 54 -44.70 15.30 -16.32
N HIS A 55 -44.59 15.10 -15.00
CA HIS A 55 -45.77 15.18 -14.13
C HIS A 55 -45.40 15.36 -12.63
N ASP A 56 -45.46 16.61 -12.18
CA ASP A 56 -45.87 17.10 -10.84
C ASP A 56 -45.44 16.37 -9.54
N ASN A 57 -44.40 15.56 -9.56
CA ASN A 57 -43.81 14.98 -8.35
C ASN A 57 -42.39 15.52 -8.20
N VAL A 58 -42.24 16.58 -7.41
CA VAL A 58 -40.94 17.16 -7.05
C VAL A 58 -40.16 16.12 -6.25
N VAL A 59 -39.39 15.29 -6.95
CA VAL A 59 -38.38 14.45 -6.32
C VAL A 59 -37.18 15.33 -6.06
N VAL A 60 -36.92 15.65 -4.80
CA VAL A 60 -35.68 16.29 -4.37
C VAL A 60 -34.55 15.27 -4.58
N LEU A 61 -34.00 15.24 -5.81
CA LEU A 61 -32.85 14.39 -6.20
C LEU A 61 -31.57 14.72 -5.41
N ASP A 62 -31.58 15.79 -4.61
CA ASP A 62 -30.44 16.28 -3.84
C ASP A 62 -30.13 15.43 -2.60
N ASP A 63 -30.98 14.52 -2.15
CA ASP A 63 -30.72 13.76 -0.92
C ASP A 63 -29.84 12.50 -1.12
N VAL A 64 -29.81 11.95 -2.34
CA VAL A 64 -29.07 10.71 -2.67
C VAL A 64 -27.63 11.00 -3.11
N THR A 65 -27.44 12.09 -3.85
CA THR A 65 -26.13 12.58 -4.33
C THR A 65 -25.12 12.84 -3.18
N PRO A 66 -25.49 13.40 -2.01
CA PRO A 66 -24.62 13.58 -0.85
C PRO A 66 -24.18 12.29 -0.17
N CYS A 67 -24.94 11.20 -0.30
CA CYS A 67 -24.57 9.90 0.26
C CYS A 67 -23.43 9.27 -0.56
N TYR A 68 -23.57 9.25 -1.88
CA TYR A 68 -22.54 8.75 -2.77
C TYR A 68 -21.28 9.64 -2.77
N LEU A 69 -21.43 10.96 -2.62
CA LEU A 69 -20.29 11.87 -2.44
C LEU A 69 -19.54 11.59 -1.12
N ARG A 70 -20.24 11.34 -0.01
CA ARG A 70 -19.61 10.94 1.25
C ARG A 70 -18.90 9.59 1.13
N ALA A 71 -19.52 8.61 0.47
CA ALA A 71 -18.89 7.33 0.21
C ALA A 71 -17.64 7.49 -0.67
N ASN A 72 -17.68 8.33 -1.70
CA ASN A 72 -16.53 8.62 -2.55
C ASN A 72 -15.39 9.31 -1.77
N ALA A 73 -15.72 10.29 -0.94
CA ALA A 73 -14.74 10.96 -0.07
C ALA A 73 -14.07 9.98 0.90
N ALA A 74 -14.83 9.07 1.51
CA ALA A 74 -14.30 8.04 2.40
C ALA A 74 -13.39 7.04 1.66
N LEU A 75 -13.79 6.59 0.46
CA LEU A 75 -12.96 5.71 -0.38
C LEU A 75 -11.64 6.39 -0.78
N ASN A 76 -11.69 7.67 -1.15
CA ASN A 76 -10.50 8.44 -1.49
C ASN A 76 -9.55 8.65 -0.29
N ALA A 77 -10.10 8.94 0.90
CA ALA A 77 -9.32 9.04 2.12
C ALA A 77 -8.63 7.71 2.48
N CYS A 78 -9.35 6.58 2.37
CA CYS A 78 -8.78 5.25 2.55
C CYS A 78 -7.65 4.98 1.55
N ASN A 79 -7.89 5.27 0.26
CA ASN A 79 -6.88 5.08 -0.79
C ASN A 79 -5.61 5.90 -0.53
N ALA A 80 -5.75 7.16 -0.08
CA ALA A 80 -4.62 8.00 0.32
C ALA A 80 -3.85 7.43 1.52
N GLY A 81 -4.56 6.94 2.55
CA GLY A 81 -3.95 6.32 3.71
C GLY A 81 -3.19 5.02 3.37
N LEU A 82 -3.78 4.18 2.53
CA LEU A 82 -3.14 2.95 2.02
C LEU A 82 -1.89 3.27 1.19
N ALA A 83 -1.96 4.28 0.32
CA ALA A 83 -0.81 4.72 -0.47
C ALA A 83 0.33 5.24 0.42
N ALA A 84 0.01 6.03 1.46
CA ALA A 84 0.99 6.52 2.42
C ALA A 84 1.64 5.38 3.23
N ALA A 85 0.84 4.38 3.65
CA ALA A 85 1.35 3.20 4.34
C ALA A 85 2.29 2.39 3.44
N LEU A 86 1.94 2.21 2.17
CA LEU A 86 2.80 1.53 1.19
C LEU A 86 4.11 2.30 0.97
N HIS A 87 4.05 3.63 0.82
CA HIS A 87 5.25 4.45 0.65
C HIS A 87 6.19 4.33 1.86
N SER A 88 5.63 4.40 3.07
CA SER A 88 6.40 4.26 4.32
C SER A 88 7.07 2.89 4.43
N LEU A 89 6.41 1.82 3.97
CA LEU A 89 7.00 0.47 3.93
C LEU A 89 8.15 0.37 2.93
N LEU A 90 7.98 0.94 1.74
CA LEU A 90 9.03 0.96 0.71
C LEU A 90 10.25 1.78 1.16
N ASP A 91 10.02 2.94 1.76
CA ASP A 91 11.08 3.83 2.28
C ASP A 91 11.84 3.17 3.44
N ALA A 92 11.12 2.51 4.37
CA ALA A 92 11.73 1.76 5.46
C ALA A 92 12.62 0.61 4.95
N ASN A 93 12.20 -0.09 3.89
CA ASN A 93 13.01 -1.15 3.31
C ASN A 93 14.24 -0.62 2.55
N ALA A 94 14.14 0.54 1.89
CA ALA A 94 15.28 1.19 1.24
C ALA A 94 16.37 1.57 2.26
N SER A 95 16.00 2.10 3.42
CA SER A 95 16.95 2.42 4.50
C SER A 95 17.64 1.17 5.10
N LYS A 96 16.95 0.03 5.11
CA LYS A 96 17.50 -1.24 5.61
C LYS A 96 18.54 -1.84 4.65
N GLY A 97 18.39 -1.60 3.34
CA GLY A 97 19.38 -1.98 2.34
C GLY A 97 20.67 -1.15 2.41
N GLU A 98 20.55 0.15 2.69
CA GLU A 98 21.69 1.08 2.75
C GLU A 98 22.59 0.84 3.98
N THR A 99 21.98 0.52 5.13
CA THR A 99 22.72 0.18 6.36
C THR A 99 23.46 -1.15 6.28
N ALA A 100 22.95 -2.14 5.52
CA ALA A 100 23.66 -3.39 5.26
C ALA A 100 24.88 -3.21 4.34
N ALA A 101 24.83 -2.26 3.40
CA ALA A 101 25.95 -1.96 2.50
C ALA A 101 27.11 -1.23 3.19
N LEU A 102 26.81 -0.36 4.18
CA LEU A 102 27.83 0.41 4.91
C LEU A 102 28.62 -0.41 5.95
N ILE A 103 28.04 -1.49 6.49
CA ILE A 103 28.72 -2.37 7.47
C ILE A 103 29.70 -3.35 6.77
N GLY A 104 29.61 -3.50 5.45
CA GLY A 104 30.45 -4.44 4.68
C GLY A 104 31.80 -3.90 4.19
N SER A 105 32.22 -2.67 4.55
CA SER A 105 33.37 -1.99 3.91
C SER A 105 34.50 -1.55 4.86
N ASP A 106 34.63 -2.15 6.05
CA ASP A 106 35.75 -1.86 6.95
C ASP A 106 36.36 -3.15 7.53
N ARG A 107 37.28 -3.75 6.76
CA ARG A 107 38.46 -4.47 7.27
C ARG A 107 39.62 -4.26 6.30
N ASP A 108 40.26 -3.12 6.49
CA ASP A 108 41.51 -2.67 5.85
C ASP A 108 42.74 -3.33 6.55
N PRO A 109 44.00 -3.02 6.20
CA PRO A 109 44.97 -4.00 5.72
C PRO A 109 46.24 -4.05 6.59
N ALA A 110 46.64 -5.19 7.14
CA ALA A 110 48.01 -5.32 7.68
C ALA A 110 48.39 -6.77 7.98
N GLY A 111 49.38 -7.27 7.25
CA GLY A 111 50.03 -8.55 7.51
C GLY A 111 51.39 -8.66 6.85
N LEU A 112 52.12 -7.55 6.75
CA LEU A 112 53.55 -7.51 6.43
C LEU A 112 54.33 -7.52 7.75
N ALA A 113 54.73 -8.71 8.21
CA ALA A 113 55.81 -9.00 9.16
C ALA A 113 55.78 -10.52 9.40
N GLY A 114 56.85 -11.31 9.33
CA GLY A 114 58.27 -11.08 9.17
C GLY A 114 59.01 -12.43 9.30
N CYS A 115 60.19 -12.50 8.69
CA CYS A 115 61.39 -13.27 9.02
C CYS A 115 61.28 -14.63 9.76
N ALA A 116 61.71 -15.71 9.08
CA ALA A 116 62.97 -16.44 9.32
C ALA A 116 63.01 -17.73 8.47
#